data_AF-A0A367IPS7-F1
#
_entry.id   AF-A0A367IPS7-F1
#
_cell.length_a   1.000
_cell.length_b   1.000
_cell.length_c   1.000
_cell.angle_alpha   90.00
_cell.angle_beta   90.00
_cell.angle_gamma   90.00
#
_symmetry.space_group_name_H-M   'P 1'
#
loop_
_entity.id
_entity.type
_entity.pdbx_description
1 polymer ?
#
loop_
_entity_poly.entity_id
_entity_poly.type
_entity_poly.pdbx_seq_one_letter_code
_entity_poly.pdbx_strand_id
1 'polypeptide(L)'
;MEHLEVIAKQTTELEKLRNQLTETSGTQTQEMEEQYKQALSDIEAKEALLEESKKEMAALKETLESIQQESQTAQLLAEKDKLLKEKEDELENIQHQWESERAELVKPALAQVTCQLEELKETNKVVMERLGEKENELAELRAQFNRKERKPKSGTTKDQEHQKRLNRLTTDLENDRMLMQRLDELNNQLETQKLKHEAILESHAKAMAEKDKKLEKLKQSHETAIGNLERNQTENLNKLQLKYDKDISLLNERLRLAEGQAKNTMDDEVSKILYEFEQYEHNHSLEVATLQQEHQEQISVMKQGQQSELQQLSDKNMVTPKLRKTGGPGSKFKWPAPEISVSVDLSPRDLKEIHIYTSSISANPKLKREEKEVIDSLESYNLKYKIIDVAKSELALQHMRKHNAKSRTLPQIFLGGSYKCVSYKE
;
A
#
# COMPACT_ATOMS: atom_id res chain seq x y z
N MET A 1 0.85 -30.33 -110.35
CA MET A 1 1.46 -29.11 -109.77
C MET A 1 0.52 -28.40 -108.79
N GLU A 2 -0.81 -28.51 -108.93
CA GLU A 2 -1.78 -27.83 -108.05
C GLU A 2 -1.72 -28.24 -106.57
N HIS A 3 -1.39 -29.50 -106.25
CA HIS A 3 -1.29 -29.96 -104.85
C HIS A 3 -0.13 -29.31 -104.06
N LEU A 4 0.96 -28.92 -104.72
CA LEU A 4 2.09 -28.26 -104.05
C LEU A 4 1.78 -26.81 -103.68
N GLU A 5 1.00 -26.10 -104.50
CA GLU A 5 0.53 -24.75 -104.16
C GLU A 5 -0.46 -24.75 -103.00
N VAL A 6 -1.33 -25.76 -102.91
CA VAL A 6 -2.27 -25.89 -101.78
C VAL A 6 -1.52 -26.14 -100.48
N ILE A 7 -0.49 -27.00 -100.48
CA ILE A 7 0.34 -27.25 -99.31
C ILE A 7 1.10 -25.98 -98.91
N ALA A 8 1.68 -25.24 -99.85
CA ALA A 8 2.39 -23.99 -99.57
C ALA A 8 1.45 -22.91 -98.98
N LYS A 9 0.21 -22.82 -99.48
CA LYS A 9 -0.82 -21.93 -98.91
C LYS A 9 -1.18 -22.38 -97.49
N GLN A 10 -1.41 -23.67 -97.26
CA GLN A 10 -1.73 -24.19 -95.93
C GLN A 10 -0.58 -23.99 -94.93
N THR A 11 0.69 -24.15 -95.34
CA THR A 11 1.83 -23.91 -94.45
C THR A 11 1.96 -22.45 -94.09
N THR A 12 1.77 -21.53 -95.04
CA THR A 12 1.81 -20.09 -94.75
C THR A 12 0.62 -19.62 -93.91
N GLU A 13 -0.54 -20.25 -94.06
CA GLU A 13 -1.72 -20.00 -93.23
C GLU A 13 -1.53 -20.53 -91.80
N LEU A 14 -0.96 -21.73 -91.64
CA LEU A 14 -0.59 -22.29 -90.34
C LEU A 14 0.49 -21.45 -89.64
N GLU A 15 1.46 -20.93 -90.38
CA GLU A 15 2.52 -20.08 -89.85
C GLU A 15 1.97 -18.71 -89.42
N LYS A 16 1.01 -18.15 -90.18
CA LYS A 16 0.24 -16.96 -89.77
C LYS A 16 -0.59 -17.20 -88.52
N LEU A 17 -1.32 -18.31 -88.45
CA LEU A 17 -2.13 -18.65 -87.28
C LEU A 17 -1.26 -18.91 -86.05
N ARG A 18 -0.10 -19.54 -86.23
CA ARG A 18 0.87 -19.77 -85.15
C ARG A 18 1.43 -18.44 -84.63
N ASN A 19 1.83 -17.53 -85.52
CA ASN A 19 2.32 -16.21 -85.13
C ASN A 19 1.26 -15.37 -84.44
N GLN A 20 0.02 -15.36 -84.98
CA GLN A 20 -1.11 -14.69 -84.32
C GLN A 20 -1.39 -15.28 -82.94
N LEU A 21 -1.35 -16.60 -82.77
CA LEU A 21 -1.57 -17.24 -81.48
C LEU A 21 -0.47 -16.89 -80.48
N THR A 22 0.80 -16.91 -80.89
CA THR A 22 1.92 -16.55 -80.01
C THR A 22 1.94 -15.06 -79.63
N GLU A 23 1.59 -14.17 -80.55
CA GLU A 23 1.52 -12.74 -80.29
C GLU A 23 0.34 -12.41 -79.37
N THR A 24 -0.85 -12.96 -79.65
CA THR A 24 -2.04 -12.72 -78.82
C THR A 24 -1.97 -13.39 -77.45
N SER A 25 -1.46 -14.62 -77.35
CA SER A 25 -1.31 -15.28 -76.06
C SER A 25 -0.24 -14.62 -75.21
N GLY A 26 0.90 -14.24 -75.81
CA GLY A 26 2.03 -13.62 -75.10
C GLY A 26 1.70 -12.23 -74.56
N THR A 27 1.07 -11.38 -75.37
CA THR A 27 0.65 -10.03 -74.94
C THR A 27 -0.45 -10.08 -73.89
N GLN A 28 -1.48 -10.93 -74.06
CA GLN A 28 -2.52 -11.07 -73.03
C GLN A 28 -1.99 -11.59 -71.71
N THR A 29 -1.04 -12.54 -71.72
CA THR A 29 -0.43 -13.01 -70.47
C THR A 29 0.41 -11.94 -69.78
N GLN A 30 1.14 -11.12 -70.55
CA GLN A 30 1.95 -10.04 -70.00
C GLN A 30 1.10 -8.90 -69.42
N GLU A 31 0.04 -8.49 -70.12
CA GLU A 31 -0.89 -7.48 -69.61
C GLU A 31 -1.61 -7.94 -68.34
N MET A 32 -2.01 -9.21 -68.27
CA MET A 32 -2.60 -9.80 -67.06
C MET A 32 -1.59 -9.85 -65.91
N GLU A 33 -0.33 -10.23 -66.16
CA GLU A 33 0.72 -10.25 -65.13
C GLU A 33 1.03 -8.84 -64.60
N GLU A 34 1.06 -7.82 -65.46
CA GLU A 34 1.24 -6.43 -65.04
C GLU A 34 0.05 -5.94 -64.21
N GLN A 35 -1.17 -6.27 -64.61
CA GLN A 35 -2.38 -5.96 -63.83
C GLN A 35 -2.37 -6.64 -62.46
N TYR A 36 -1.93 -7.91 -62.36
CA TYR A 36 -1.82 -8.60 -61.07
C TYR A 36 -0.74 -7.98 -60.18
N LYS A 37 0.42 -7.62 -60.75
CA LYS A 37 1.47 -6.92 -59.98
C LYS A 37 0.99 -5.58 -59.47
N GLN A 38 0.26 -4.83 -60.29
CA GLN A 38 -0.29 -3.55 -59.88
C GLN A 38 -1.38 -3.70 -58.82
N ALA A 39 -2.26 -4.69 -58.96
CA ALA A 39 -3.27 -5.01 -57.95
C ALA A 39 -2.65 -5.45 -56.61
N LEU A 40 -1.56 -6.24 -56.63
CA LEU A 40 -0.81 -6.61 -55.43
C LEU A 40 -0.19 -5.39 -54.75
N SER A 41 0.46 -4.51 -55.52
CA SER A 41 1.02 -3.25 -55.00
C SER A 41 -0.06 -2.35 -54.38
N ASP A 42 -1.25 -2.27 -54.98
CA ASP A 42 -2.37 -1.49 -54.46
C ASP A 42 -2.96 -2.10 -53.19
N ILE A 43 -2.96 -3.43 -53.07
CA ILE A 43 -3.40 -4.14 -51.86
C ILE A 43 -2.40 -3.91 -50.73
N GLU A 44 -1.09 -4.05 -50.98
CA GLU A 44 -0.04 -3.78 -49.98
C GLU A 44 -0.10 -2.33 -49.47
N ALA A 45 -0.32 -1.36 -50.37
CA ALA A 45 -0.48 0.04 -49.99
C ALA A 45 -1.74 0.27 -49.13
N LYS A 46 -2.86 -0.40 -49.46
CA LYS A 46 -4.09 -0.33 -48.66
C LYS A 46 -3.94 -1.02 -47.30
N GLU A 47 -3.22 -2.13 -47.22
CA GLU A 47 -2.93 -2.80 -45.94
C GLU A 47 -2.05 -1.93 -45.05
N ALA A 48 -1.03 -1.27 -45.61
CA ALA A 48 -0.19 -0.33 -44.87
C ALA A 48 -1.01 0.83 -44.28
N LEU A 49 -1.92 1.43 -45.07
CA LEU A 49 -2.82 2.49 -44.62
C LEU A 49 -3.81 2.00 -43.54
N LEU A 50 -4.31 0.78 -43.68
CA LEU A 50 -5.22 0.19 -42.70
C LEU A 50 -4.50 -0.06 -41.37
N GLU A 51 -3.24 -0.52 -41.43
CA GLU A 51 -2.41 -0.73 -40.26
C GLU A 51 -2.01 0.59 -39.57
N GLU A 52 -1.76 1.64 -40.35
CA GLU A 52 -1.55 3.00 -39.82
C GLU A 52 -2.81 3.53 -39.13
N SER A 53 -3.98 3.41 -39.77
CA SER A 53 -5.27 3.80 -39.19
C SER A 53 -5.60 3.02 -37.91
N LYS A 54 -5.29 1.71 -37.85
CA LYS A 54 -5.43 0.92 -36.63
C LYS A 54 -4.53 1.41 -35.49
N LYS A 55 -3.27 1.78 -35.80
CA LYS A 55 -2.34 2.35 -34.81
C LYS A 55 -2.85 3.69 -34.28
N GLU A 56 -3.36 4.56 -35.16
CA GLU A 56 -3.99 5.82 -34.75
C GLU A 56 -5.20 5.59 -33.86
N MET A 57 -6.09 4.66 -34.23
CA MET A 57 -7.26 4.30 -33.42
C MET A 57 -6.88 3.73 -32.05
N ALA A 58 -5.82 2.92 -31.97
CA ALA A 58 -5.31 2.38 -30.71
C ALA A 58 -4.73 3.49 -29.82
N ALA A 59 -3.94 4.41 -30.38
CA ALA A 59 -3.39 5.55 -29.65
C ALA A 59 -4.50 6.51 -29.16
N LEU A 60 -5.52 6.77 -29.98
CA LEU A 60 -6.68 7.56 -29.58
C LEU A 60 -7.47 6.89 -28.46
N LYS A 61 -7.60 5.57 -28.47
CA LYS A 61 -8.26 4.83 -27.38
C LYS A 61 -7.49 4.93 -26.06
N GLU A 62 -6.16 4.79 -26.11
CA GLU A 62 -5.29 4.91 -24.94
C GLU A 62 -5.36 6.33 -24.33
N THR A 63 -5.32 7.37 -25.16
CA THR A 63 -5.48 8.76 -24.70
C THR A 63 -6.86 9.02 -24.09
N LEU A 64 -7.93 8.45 -24.65
CA LEU A 64 -9.28 8.56 -24.09
C LEU A 64 -9.40 7.89 -22.72
N GLU A 65 -8.81 6.70 -22.55
CA GLU A 65 -8.75 6.00 -21.28
C GLU A 65 -7.94 6.79 -20.23
N SER A 66 -6.82 7.41 -20.62
CA SER A 66 -6.05 8.30 -19.74
C SER A 66 -6.86 9.51 -19.28
N ILE A 67 -7.54 10.20 -20.21
CA ILE A 67 -8.39 11.36 -19.89
C ILE A 67 -9.55 10.97 -18.97
N GLN A 68 -10.12 9.79 -19.17
CA GLN A 68 -11.21 9.29 -18.32
C GLN A 68 -10.72 8.98 -16.89
N GLN A 69 -9.52 8.42 -16.74
CA GLN A 69 -8.88 8.23 -15.44
C GLN A 69 -8.53 9.57 -14.77
N GLU A 70 -8.01 10.54 -15.52
CA GLU A 70 -7.75 11.90 -15.02
C GLU A 70 -9.04 12.59 -14.54
N SER A 71 -10.15 12.42 -15.26
CA SER A 71 -11.45 12.96 -14.84
C SER A 71 -11.95 12.33 -13.54
N GLN A 72 -11.81 11.01 -13.39
CA GLN A 72 -12.19 10.31 -12.15
C GLN A 72 -11.30 10.73 -10.97
N THR A 73 -10.00 10.87 -11.19
CA THR A 73 -9.08 11.34 -10.14
C THR A 73 -9.36 12.80 -9.74
N ALA A 74 -9.68 13.67 -10.70
CA ALA A 74 -10.10 15.05 -10.44
C ALA A 74 -11.41 15.12 -9.63
N GLN A 75 -12.39 14.26 -9.93
CA GLN A 75 -13.64 14.18 -9.14
C GLN A 75 -13.37 13.73 -7.70
N LEU A 76 -12.54 12.69 -7.51
CA LEU A 76 -12.17 12.22 -6.18
C LEU A 76 -11.39 13.27 -5.37
N LEU A 77 -10.53 14.06 -6.03
CA LEU A 77 -9.83 15.17 -5.38
C LEU A 77 -10.80 16.27 -4.96
N ALA A 78 -11.73 16.66 -5.83
CA ALA A 78 -12.74 17.68 -5.51
C ALA A 78 -13.65 17.25 -4.35
N GLU A 79 -14.04 15.97 -4.28
CA GLU A 79 -14.81 15.43 -3.15
C GLU A 79 -14.00 15.45 -1.85
N LYS A 80 -12.69 15.10 -1.92
CA LYS A 80 -11.82 15.17 -0.74
C LYS A 80 -11.60 16.61 -0.25
N ASP A 81 -11.40 17.55 -1.15
CA ASP A 81 -11.25 18.97 -0.80
C ASP A 81 -12.52 19.52 -0.16
N LYS A 82 -13.69 19.12 -0.67
CA LYS A 82 -14.97 19.49 -0.06
C LYS A 82 -15.12 18.93 1.35
N LEU A 83 -14.76 17.66 1.57
CA LEU A 83 -14.82 17.01 2.87
C LEU A 83 -13.83 17.64 3.86
N LEU A 84 -12.61 17.98 3.41
CA LEU A 84 -11.64 18.71 4.21
C LEU A 84 -12.19 20.07 4.65
N LYS A 85 -12.80 20.81 3.74
CA LYS A 85 -13.40 22.10 4.06
C LYS A 85 -14.55 22.00 5.07
N GLU A 86 -15.42 21.01 4.91
CA GLU A 86 -16.48 20.72 5.89
C GLU A 86 -15.91 20.39 7.28
N LYS A 87 -14.77 19.66 7.35
CA LYS A 87 -14.09 19.35 8.61
C LYS A 87 -13.40 20.57 9.23
N GLU A 88 -12.83 21.44 8.41
CA GLU A 88 -12.27 22.73 8.86
C GLU A 88 -13.37 23.61 9.45
N ASP A 89 -14.52 23.75 8.77
CA ASP A 89 -15.67 24.51 9.25
C ASP A 89 -16.23 23.92 10.57
N GLU A 90 -16.28 22.59 10.72
CA GLU A 90 -16.68 21.92 11.97
C GLU A 90 -15.70 22.25 13.12
N LEU A 91 -14.39 22.24 12.85
CA LEU A 91 -13.36 22.55 13.86
C LEU A 91 -13.44 24.03 14.28
N GLU A 92 -13.59 24.95 13.33
CA GLU A 92 -13.77 26.37 13.63
C GLU A 92 -15.03 26.61 14.48
N ASN A 93 -16.13 25.92 14.18
CA ASN A 93 -17.35 26.00 14.98
C ASN A 93 -17.15 25.49 16.42
N ILE A 94 -16.48 24.35 16.61
CA ILE A 94 -16.16 23.84 17.95
C ILE A 94 -15.25 24.82 18.69
N GLN A 95 -14.25 25.38 18.02
CA GLN A 95 -13.36 26.37 18.63
C GLN A 95 -14.14 27.62 19.08
N HIS A 96 -15.04 28.14 18.24
CA HIS A 96 -15.91 29.25 18.62
C HIS A 96 -16.85 28.92 19.78
N GLN A 97 -17.40 27.70 19.83
CA GLN A 97 -18.20 27.24 20.98
C GLN A 97 -17.36 27.23 22.27
N TRP A 98 -16.15 26.69 22.22
CA TRP A 98 -15.25 26.67 23.38
C TRP A 98 -14.85 28.08 23.84
N GLU A 99 -14.58 28.98 22.90
CA GLU A 99 -14.27 30.38 23.21
C GLU A 99 -15.48 31.10 23.83
N SER A 100 -16.68 30.83 23.31
CA SER A 100 -17.94 31.35 23.85
C SER A 100 -18.21 30.81 25.26
N GLU A 101 -18.14 29.50 25.48
CA GLU A 101 -18.33 28.87 26.79
C GLU A 101 -17.30 29.37 27.81
N ARG A 102 -16.05 29.55 27.39
CA ARG A 102 -15.00 30.14 28.23
C ARG A 102 -15.29 31.60 28.56
N ALA A 103 -15.85 32.36 27.62
CA ALA A 103 -16.26 33.73 27.86
C ALA A 103 -17.49 33.85 28.77
N GLU A 104 -18.46 32.92 28.67
CA GLU A 104 -19.68 32.92 29.47
C GLU A 104 -19.50 32.37 30.88
N LEU A 105 -18.70 31.31 31.05
CA LEU A 105 -18.62 30.60 32.33
C LEU A 105 -17.34 30.94 33.10
N VAL A 106 -16.20 30.94 32.42
CA VAL A 106 -14.90 31.04 33.10
C VAL A 106 -14.55 32.48 33.42
N LYS A 107 -14.78 33.43 32.50
CA LYS A 107 -14.49 34.85 32.77
C LYS A 107 -15.32 35.43 33.91
N PRO A 108 -16.64 35.21 34.01
CA PRO A 108 -17.43 35.77 35.11
C PRO A 108 -17.11 35.11 36.45
N ALA A 109 -16.85 33.80 36.47
CA ALA A 109 -16.43 33.10 37.68
C ALA A 109 -15.07 33.63 38.19
N LEU A 110 -14.10 33.84 37.29
CA LEU A 110 -12.82 34.47 37.66
C LEU A 110 -13.00 35.89 38.17
N ALA A 111 -13.83 36.70 37.51
CA ALA A 111 -14.14 38.06 37.97
C ALA A 111 -14.80 38.05 39.36
N GLN A 112 -15.76 37.15 39.59
CA GLN A 112 -16.42 37.00 40.89
C GLN A 112 -15.45 36.60 41.99
N VAL A 113 -14.57 35.61 41.75
CA VAL A 113 -13.53 35.21 42.72
C VAL A 113 -12.56 36.36 42.99
N THR A 114 -12.24 37.16 41.96
CA THR A 114 -11.37 38.33 42.12
C THR A 114 -12.04 39.41 42.98
N CYS A 115 -13.31 39.72 42.76
CA CYS A 115 -14.08 40.65 43.60
C CYS A 115 -14.19 40.14 45.05
N GLN A 116 -14.46 38.86 45.27
CA GLN A 116 -14.49 38.27 46.62
C GLN A 116 -13.13 38.38 47.33
N LEU A 117 -12.03 38.20 46.59
CA LEU A 117 -10.68 38.39 47.13
C LEU A 117 -10.40 39.85 47.50
N GLU A 118 -10.87 40.82 46.72
CA GLU A 118 -10.74 42.23 47.02
C GLU A 118 -11.58 42.63 48.25
N GLU A 119 -12.82 42.15 48.35
CA GLU A 119 -13.66 42.34 49.54
C GLU A 119 -13.03 41.76 50.80
N LEU A 120 -12.45 40.55 50.71
CA LEU A 120 -11.73 39.94 51.83
C LEU A 120 -10.47 40.71 52.21
N LYS A 121 -9.77 41.31 51.24
CA LYS A 121 -8.62 42.17 51.52
C LYS A 121 -9.04 43.45 52.24
N GLU A 122 -10.11 44.10 51.79
CA GLU A 122 -10.57 45.35 52.42
C GLU A 122 -11.15 45.09 53.82
N THR A 123 -11.92 44.02 54.00
CA THR A 123 -12.41 43.63 55.34
C THR A 123 -11.26 43.30 56.29
N ASN A 124 -10.23 42.56 55.84
CA ASN A 124 -9.04 42.32 56.64
C ASN A 124 -8.31 43.61 57.01
N LYS A 125 -8.19 44.56 56.07
CA LYS A 125 -7.58 45.86 56.32
C LYS A 125 -8.36 46.65 57.40
N VAL A 126 -9.68 46.73 57.27
CA VAL A 126 -10.54 47.40 58.28
C VAL A 126 -10.43 46.72 59.65
N VAL A 127 -10.36 45.39 59.69
CA VAL A 127 -10.17 44.64 60.94
C VAL A 127 -8.81 44.96 61.56
N MET A 128 -7.74 45.05 60.77
CA MET A 128 -6.41 45.44 61.28
C MET A 128 -6.40 46.88 61.80
N GLU A 129 -7.04 47.82 61.11
CA GLU A 129 -7.18 49.20 61.58
C GLU A 129 -7.92 49.27 62.91
N ARG A 130 -9.07 48.58 63.03
CA ARG A 130 -9.85 48.50 64.27
C ARG A 130 -9.08 47.83 65.41
N LEU A 131 -8.28 46.82 65.11
CA LEU A 131 -7.42 46.17 66.10
C LEU A 131 -6.35 47.14 66.60
N GLY A 132 -5.73 47.91 65.71
CA GLY A 132 -4.79 48.98 66.07
C GLY A 132 -5.42 50.09 66.93
N GLU A 133 -6.65 50.51 66.63
CA GLU A 133 -7.41 51.45 67.49
C GLU A 133 -7.60 50.89 68.90
N LYS A 134 -7.98 49.61 69.03
CA LYS A 134 -8.17 48.96 70.33
C LYS A 134 -6.87 48.79 71.11
N GLU A 135 -5.76 48.52 70.43
CA GLU A 135 -4.43 48.51 71.04
C GLU A 135 -4.05 49.89 71.61
N ASN A 136 -4.37 50.97 70.88
CA ASN A 136 -4.16 52.35 71.34
C ASN A 136 -5.05 52.68 72.56
N GLU A 137 -6.35 52.34 72.53
CA GLU A 137 -7.25 52.52 73.67
C GLU A 137 -6.75 51.77 74.92
N LEU A 138 -6.27 50.53 74.76
CA LEU A 138 -5.68 49.75 75.85
C LEU A 138 -4.41 50.41 76.40
N ALA A 139 -3.58 50.99 75.54
CA ALA A 139 -2.39 51.73 75.96
C ALA A 139 -2.78 52.99 76.77
N GLU A 140 -3.81 53.71 76.36
CA GLU A 140 -4.33 54.87 77.10
C GLU A 140 -4.93 54.48 78.45
N LEU A 141 -5.74 53.42 78.51
CA LEU A 141 -6.33 52.92 79.75
C LEU A 141 -5.24 52.45 80.73
N ARG A 142 -4.21 51.76 80.25
CA ARG A 142 -3.03 51.40 81.07
C ARG A 142 -2.32 52.65 81.61
N ALA A 143 -2.16 53.68 80.78
CA ALA A 143 -1.56 54.95 81.21
C ALA A 143 -2.43 55.69 82.25
N GLN A 144 -3.75 55.68 82.10
CA GLN A 144 -4.68 56.27 83.05
C GLN A 144 -4.72 55.50 84.37
N PHE A 145 -4.66 54.17 84.33
CA PHE A 145 -4.61 53.34 85.54
C PHE A 145 -3.35 53.63 86.37
N ASN A 146 -2.18 53.69 85.72
CA ASN A 146 -0.92 54.08 86.34
C ASN A 146 -0.96 55.51 86.94
N ARG A 147 -1.78 56.42 86.41
CA ARG A 147 -2.00 57.77 86.97
C ARG A 147 -2.97 57.76 88.17
N LYS A 148 -3.93 56.83 88.19
CA LYS A 148 -4.99 56.76 89.21
C LYS A 148 -4.53 56.08 90.50
N GLU A 149 -3.56 55.17 90.43
CA GLU A 149 -2.92 54.55 91.61
C GLU A 149 -2.09 55.53 92.46
N ARG A 150 -1.78 56.73 91.95
CA ARG A 150 -0.93 57.72 92.65
C ARG A 150 -1.68 58.77 93.48
N LYS A 151 -2.97 58.61 93.74
CA LYS A 151 -3.74 59.59 94.55
C LYS A 151 -4.28 58.99 95.86
N PRO A 152 -3.83 59.44 97.04
CA PRO A 152 -4.40 59.01 98.32
C PRO A 152 -5.76 59.68 98.54
N LYS A 153 -6.79 58.89 98.83
CA LYS A 153 -8.14 59.37 99.19
C LYS A 153 -8.19 59.69 100.69
N SER A 154 -8.32 60.97 101.02
CA SER A 154 -8.55 61.46 102.39
C SER A 154 -10.02 61.28 102.80
N GLY A 155 -10.20 61.14 104.13
CA GLY A 155 -11.34 60.55 104.79
C GLY A 155 -12.69 61.24 104.62
N THR A 156 -13.74 60.45 104.84
CA THR A 156 -15.12 60.90 104.91
C THR A 156 -15.84 60.35 106.14
N THR A 157 -16.72 61.17 106.70
CA THR A 157 -17.60 60.88 107.83
C THR A 157 -18.67 59.85 107.49
N LYS A 158 -19.03 58.99 108.47
CA LYS A 158 -19.85 57.77 108.31
C LYS A 158 -21.20 57.96 107.58
N ASP A 159 -21.87 59.11 107.73
CA ASP A 159 -23.13 59.38 107.02
C ASP A 159 -22.94 59.79 105.56
N GLN A 160 -21.86 60.53 105.25
CA GLN A 160 -21.46 60.76 103.87
C GLN A 160 -20.96 59.48 103.20
N GLU A 161 -20.32 58.58 103.96
CA GLU A 161 -19.95 57.26 103.47
C GLU A 161 -21.18 56.40 103.18
N HIS A 162 -22.23 56.46 104.00
CA HIS A 162 -23.46 55.70 103.75
C HIS A 162 -24.21 56.23 102.53
N GLN A 163 -24.33 57.55 102.36
CA GLN A 163 -24.93 58.16 101.17
C GLN A 163 -24.09 57.88 99.91
N LYS A 164 -22.76 57.97 100.01
CA LYS A 164 -21.85 57.61 98.92
C LYS A 164 -21.91 56.11 98.61
N ARG A 165 -22.09 55.25 99.62
CA ARG A 165 -22.23 53.80 99.44
C ARG A 165 -23.55 53.45 98.77
N LEU A 166 -24.63 54.15 99.13
CA LEU A 166 -25.94 53.96 98.53
C LEU A 166 -25.96 54.45 97.09
N ASN A 167 -25.41 55.65 96.81
CA ASN A 167 -25.23 56.13 95.44
C ASN A 167 -24.30 55.22 94.62
N ARG A 168 -23.22 54.69 95.21
CA ARG A 168 -22.36 53.67 94.58
C ARG A 168 -23.15 52.41 94.25
N LEU A 169 -23.97 51.92 95.18
CA LEU A 169 -24.78 50.73 94.97
C LEU A 169 -25.83 50.96 93.88
N THR A 170 -26.43 52.14 93.79
CA THR A 170 -27.33 52.51 92.69
C THR A 170 -26.59 52.54 91.36
N THR A 171 -25.40 53.15 91.30
CA THR A 171 -24.60 53.17 90.08
C THR A 171 -24.08 51.78 89.71
N ASP A 172 -23.77 50.92 90.68
CA ASP A 172 -23.32 49.55 90.47
C ASP A 172 -24.47 48.69 89.93
N LEU A 173 -25.68 48.82 90.48
CA LEU A 173 -26.88 48.16 89.94
C LEU A 173 -27.25 48.64 88.53
N GLU A 174 -27.04 49.92 88.24
CA GLU A 174 -27.23 50.46 86.89
C GLU A 174 -26.15 49.96 85.92
N ASN A 175 -24.89 49.87 86.37
CA ASN A 175 -23.80 49.26 85.61
C ASN A 175 -24.05 47.77 85.36
N ASP A 176 -24.57 47.02 86.33
CA ASP A 176 -24.91 45.60 86.19
C ASP A 176 -26.07 45.42 85.19
N ARG A 177 -27.06 46.31 85.19
CA ARG A 177 -28.12 46.33 84.17
C ARG A 177 -27.55 46.59 82.77
N MET A 178 -26.65 47.57 82.63
CA MET A 178 -25.97 47.83 81.36
C MET A 178 -25.07 46.66 80.93
N LEU A 179 -24.42 45.98 81.88
CA LEU A 179 -23.62 44.80 81.60
C LEU A 179 -24.50 43.63 81.15
N MET A 180 -25.64 43.42 81.79
CA MET A 180 -26.61 42.40 81.40
C MET A 180 -27.16 42.68 80.00
N GLN A 181 -27.52 43.92 79.68
CA GLN A 181 -27.92 44.31 78.32
C GLN A 181 -26.81 44.04 77.29
N ARG A 182 -25.55 44.37 77.62
CA ARG A 182 -24.41 44.05 76.74
C ARG A 182 -24.20 42.54 76.57
N LEU A 183 -24.41 41.75 77.62
CA LEU A 183 -24.34 40.29 77.55
C LEU A 183 -25.45 39.73 76.66
N ASP A 184 -26.67 40.25 76.77
CA ASP A 184 -27.80 39.87 75.91
C ASP A 184 -27.53 40.26 74.44
N GLU A 185 -27.01 41.45 74.18
CA GLU A 185 -26.59 41.89 72.85
C GLU A 185 -25.49 41.01 72.25
N LEU A 186 -24.47 40.66 73.04
CA LEU A 186 -23.41 39.75 72.62
C LEU A 186 -23.93 38.34 72.37
N ASN A 187 -24.85 37.84 73.20
CA ASN A 187 -25.48 36.54 72.99
C ASN A 187 -26.32 36.52 71.71
N ASN A 188 -27.11 37.57 71.46
CA ASN A 188 -27.87 37.73 70.21
C ASN A 188 -26.95 37.80 68.99
N GLN A 189 -25.80 38.49 69.08
CA GLN A 189 -24.80 38.51 68.00
C GLN A 189 -24.20 37.11 67.77
N LEU A 190 -23.93 36.36 68.83
CA LEU A 190 -23.39 35.00 68.75
C LEU A 190 -24.43 34.03 68.14
N GLU A 191 -25.70 34.12 68.53
CA GLU A 191 -26.78 33.32 67.94
C GLU A 191 -26.99 33.65 66.47
N THR A 192 -27.01 34.93 66.10
CA THR A 192 -27.12 35.33 64.68
C THR A 192 -25.91 34.88 63.85
N GLN A 193 -24.70 34.90 64.41
CA GLN A 193 -23.53 34.33 63.75
C GLN A 193 -23.63 32.81 63.59
N LYS A 194 -24.07 32.08 64.63
CA LYS A 194 -24.30 30.63 64.54
C LYS A 194 -25.29 30.28 63.42
N LEU A 195 -26.42 30.97 63.37
CA LEU A 195 -27.43 30.76 62.32
C LEU A 195 -26.88 31.07 60.93
N LYS A 196 -26.07 32.13 60.78
CA LYS A 196 -25.39 32.43 59.50
C LYS A 196 -24.41 31.32 59.10
N HIS A 197 -23.60 30.83 60.04
CA HIS A 197 -22.66 29.74 59.78
C HIS A 197 -23.39 28.44 59.42
N GLU A 198 -24.47 28.11 60.12
CA GLU A 198 -25.31 26.96 59.81
C GLU A 198 -25.90 27.05 58.40
N ALA A 199 -26.46 28.21 58.02
CA ALA A 199 -26.97 28.44 56.67
C ALA A 199 -25.89 28.31 55.58
N ILE A 200 -24.67 28.79 55.86
CA ILE A 200 -23.52 28.64 54.95
C ILE A 200 -23.13 27.17 54.81
N LEU A 201 -23.08 26.41 55.91
CA LEU A 201 -22.75 24.98 55.88
C LEU A 201 -23.81 24.18 55.12
N GLU A 202 -25.10 24.48 55.31
CA GLU A 202 -26.18 23.86 54.54
C GLU A 202 -26.10 24.19 53.05
N SER A 203 -25.83 25.46 52.71
CA SER A 203 -25.65 25.90 51.32
C SER A 203 -24.45 25.18 50.67
N HIS A 204 -23.33 25.08 51.39
CA HIS A 204 -22.15 24.35 50.92
C HIS A 204 -22.44 22.86 50.75
N ALA A 205 -23.16 22.23 51.67
CA ALA A 205 -23.55 20.83 51.57
C ALA A 205 -24.45 20.58 50.34
N LYS A 206 -25.42 21.47 50.08
CA LYS A 206 -26.27 21.42 48.88
C LYS A 206 -25.44 21.60 47.60
N ALA A 207 -24.53 22.56 47.57
CA ALA A 207 -23.66 22.79 46.42
C ALA A 207 -22.73 21.59 46.14
N MET A 208 -22.22 20.92 47.18
CA MET A 208 -21.45 19.69 47.05
C MET A 208 -22.30 18.56 46.48
N ALA A 209 -23.51 18.33 47.02
CA ALA A 209 -24.43 17.31 46.51
C ALA A 209 -24.82 17.54 45.04
N GLU A 210 -25.01 18.80 44.62
CA GLU A 210 -25.26 19.14 43.22
C GLU A 210 -24.05 18.87 42.32
N LYS A 211 -22.83 19.21 42.79
CA LYS A 211 -21.60 18.91 42.05
C LYS A 211 -21.41 17.40 41.90
N ASP A 212 -21.62 16.63 42.96
CA ASP A 212 -21.52 15.16 42.92
C ASP A 212 -22.54 14.57 41.94
N LYS A 213 -23.78 15.09 41.93
CA LYS A 213 -24.81 14.66 40.97
C LYS A 213 -24.45 15.00 39.52
N LYS A 214 -23.86 16.17 39.27
CA LYS A 214 -23.38 16.55 37.92
C LYS A 214 -22.22 15.67 37.48
N LEU A 215 -21.29 15.38 38.39
CA LEU A 215 -20.14 14.52 38.14
C LEU A 215 -20.58 13.09 37.84
N GLU A 216 -21.56 12.56 38.56
CA GLU A 216 -22.12 11.24 38.32
C GLU A 216 -22.83 11.14 36.96
N LYS A 217 -23.64 12.15 36.60
CA LYS A 217 -24.25 12.22 35.26
C LYS A 217 -23.19 12.27 34.15
N LEU A 218 -22.13 13.04 34.36
CA LEU A 218 -21.04 13.16 33.40
C LEU A 218 -20.32 11.82 33.23
N LYS A 219 -20.04 11.10 34.33
CA LYS A 219 -19.48 9.74 34.28
C LYS A 219 -20.37 8.78 33.51
N GLN A 220 -21.66 8.73 33.82
CA GLN A 220 -22.61 7.86 33.10
C GLN A 220 -22.70 8.22 31.61
N SER A 221 -22.66 9.52 31.28
CA SER A 221 -22.60 9.97 29.88
C SER A 221 -21.30 9.55 29.18
N HIS A 222 -20.16 9.61 29.86
CA HIS A 222 -18.89 9.15 29.29
C HIS A 222 -18.86 7.62 29.12
N GLU A 223 -19.31 6.86 30.12
CA GLU A 223 -19.37 5.39 30.04
C GLU A 223 -20.29 4.92 28.91
N THR A 224 -21.44 5.57 28.74
CA THR A 224 -22.35 5.26 27.62
C THR A 224 -21.74 5.63 26.27
N ALA A 225 -21.06 6.77 26.17
CA ALA A 225 -20.35 7.17 24.95
C ALA A 225 -19.20 6.21 24.59
N ILE A 226 -18.39 5.83 25.57
CA ILE A 226 -17.30 4.84 25.42
C ILE A 226 -17.89 3.50 24.98
N GLY A 227 -18.91 2.99 25.68
CA GLY A 227 -19.54 1.73 25.32
C GLY A 227 -20.16 1.74 23.92
N ASN A 228 -20.70 2.87 23.47
CA ASN A 228 -21.20 3.00 22.09
C ASN A 228 -20.08 3.04 21.06
N LEU A 229 -18.98 3.73 21.35
CA LEU A 229 -17.80 3.75 20.48
C LEU A 229 -17.18 2.36 20.36
N GLU A 230 -17.01 1.64 21.46
CA GLU A 230 -16.51 0.26 21.47
C GLU A 230 -17.41 -0.67 20.66
N ARG A 231 -18.73 -0.62 20.86
CA ARG A 231 -19.69 -1.40 20.05
C ARG A 231 -19.55 -1.07 18.56
N ASN A 232 -19.55 0.20 18.19
CA ASN A 232 -19.40 0.62 16.79
C ASN A 232 -18.07 0.16 16.19
N GLN A 233 -16.98 0.23 16.94
CA GLN A 233 -15.67 -0.27 16.50
C GLN A 233 -15.69 -1.78 16.29
N THR A 234 -16.24 -2.54 17.24
CA THR A 234 -16.36 -4.01 17.10
C THR A 234 -17.25 -4.41 15.91
N GLU A 235 -18.37 -3.73 15.69
CA GLU A 235 -19.22 -3.96 14.52
C GLU A 235 -18.51 -3.66 13.20
N ASN A 236 -17.75 -2.56 13.14
CA ASN A 236 -17.00 -2.19 11.95
C ASN A 236 -15.87 -3.19 11.66
N LEU A 237 -15.14 -3.63 12.68
CA LEU A 237 -14.13 -4.68 12.55
C LEU A 237 -14.75 -6.00 12.07
N ASN A 238 -15.89 -6.40 12.64
CA ASN A 238 -16.59 -7.61 12.22
C ASN A 238 -17.08 -7.52 10.77
N LYS A 239 -17.64 -6.38 10.35
CA LYS A 239 -18.04 -6.14 8.96
C LYS A 239 -16.85 -6.21 8.01
N LEU A 240 -15.71 -5.65 8.41
CA LEU A 240 -14.49 -5.66 7.62
C LEU A 240 -13.92 -7.08 7.51
N GLN A 241 -13.88 -7.82 8.62
CA GLN A 241 -13.45 -9.22 8.63
C GLN A 241 -14.34 -10.10 7.73
N LEU A 242 -15.67 -9.94 7.82
CA LEU A 242 -16.60 -10.67 6.96
C LEU A 242 -16.38 -10.36 5.46
N LYS A 243 -16.06 -9.10 5.12
CA LYS A 243 -15.70 -8.72 3.75
C LYS A 243 -14.41 -9.42 3.31
N TYR A 244 -13.37 -9.39 4.13
CA TYR A 244 -12.11 -10.08 3.83
C TYR A 244 -12.31 -11.58 3.65
N ASP A 245 -13.07 -12.24 4.52
CA ASP A 245 -13.36 -13.67 4.40
C ASP A 245 -14.11 -13.98 3.09
N LYS A 246 -15.06 -13.13 2.71
CA LYS A 246 -15.79 -13.25 1.44
C LYS A 246 -14.86 -13.09 0.25
N ASP A 247 -14.02 -12.05 0.25
CA ASP A 247 -13.08 -11.77 -0.84
C ASP A 247 -12.02 -12.87 -0.98
N ILE A 248 -11.54 -13.42 0.13
CA ILE A 248 -10.65 -14.59 0.15
C ILE A 248 -11.37 -15.81 -0.44
N SER A 249 -12.63 -16.05 -0.09
CA SER A 249 -13.39 -17.18 -0.65
C SER A 249 -13.56 -17.05 -2.16
N LEU A 250 -13.85 -15.83 -2.66
CA LEU A 250 -14.03 -15.55 -4.08
C LEU A 250 -12.71 -15.69 -4.83
N LEU A 251 -11.61 -15.19 -4.25
CA LEU A 251 -10.27 -15.34 -4.82
C LEU A 251 -9.86 -16.81 -4.93
N ASN A 252 -10.10 -17.59 -3.87
CA ASN A 252 -9.83 -19.03 -3.89
C ASN A 252 -10.69 -19.77 -4.92
N GLU A 253 -11.95 -19.37 -5.10
CA GLU A 253 -12.81 -19.93 -6.14
C GLU A 253 -12.29 -19.60 -7.54
N ARG A 254 -11.90 -18.34 -7.78
CA ARG A 254 -11.31 -17.92 -9.06
C ARG A 254 -10.00 -18.64 -9.35
N LEU A 255 -9.17 -18.82 -8.32
CA LEU A 255 -7.91 -19.56 -8.43
C LEU A 255 -8.17 -21.02 -8.76
N ARG A 256 -9.14 -21.67 -8.11
CA ARG A 256 -9.57 -23.05 -8.41
C ARG A 256 -10.08 -23.18 -9.85
N LEU A 257 -10.85 -22.22 -10.34
CA LEU A 257 -11.34 -22.21 -11.73
C LEU A 257 -10.19 -22.05 -12.72
N ALA A 258 -9.25 -21.14 -12.46
CA ALA A 258 -8.07 -20.94 -13.29
C ALA A 258 -7.16 -22.19 -13.31
N GLU A 259 -6.96 -22.85 -12.15
CA GLU A 259 -6.24 -24.11 -12.06
C GLU A 259 -6.94 -25.23 -12.85
N GLY A 260 -8.27 -25.31 -12.77
CA GLY A 260 -9.06 -26.26 -13.55
C GLY A 260 -8.93 -26.02 -15.05
N GLN A 261 -9.02 -24.76 -15.49
CA GLN A 261 -8.82 -24.39 -16.89
C GLN A 261 -7.41 -24.71 -17.38
N ALA A 262 -6.38 -24.39 -16.59
CA ALA A 262 -4.99 -24.68 -16.94
C ALA A 262 -4.72 -26.19 -17.07
N LYS A 263 -5.32 -27.01 -16.20
CA LYS A 263 -5.25 -28.47 -16.30
C LYS A 263 -5.93 -28.99 -17.55
N ASN A 264 -7.14 -28.52 -17.83
CA ASN A 264 -7.86 -28.94 -19.04
C ASN A 264 -7.12 -28.53 -20.32
N THR A 265 -6.58 -27.31 -20.39
CA THR A 265 -5.78 -26.87 -21.55
C THR A 265 -4.52 -27.70 -21.72
N MET A 266 -3.86 -28.08 -20.62
CA MET A 266 -2.71 -28.96 -20.66
C MET A 266 -3.10 -30.37 -21.11
N ASP A 267 -4.20 -30.91 -20.62
CA ASP A 267 -4.71 -32.24 -21.03
C ASP A 267 -5.10 -32.25 -22.53
N ASP A 268 -5.68 -31.16 -23.04
CA ASP A 268 -5.99 -30.98 -24.46
C ASP A 268 -4.70 -30.93 -25.31
N GLU A 269 -3.69 -30.17 -24.88
CA GLU A 269 -2.39 -30.11 -25.56
C GLU A 269 -1.66 -31.45 -25.54
N VAL A 270 -1.65 -32.15 -24.42
CA VAL A 270 -1.06 -33.50 -24.30
C VAL A 270 -1.80 -34.49 -25.21
N SER A 271 -3.14 -34.44 -25.25
CA SER A 271 -3.94 -35.27 -26.15
C SER A 271 -3.65 -34.98 -27.62
N LYS A 272 -3.45 -33.71 -27.98
CA LYS A 272 -3.06 -33.31 -29.33
C LYS A 272 -1.67 -33.84 -29.70
N ILE A 273 -0.69 -33.72 -28.81
CA ILE A 273 0.67 -34.24 -29.01
C ILE A 273 0.63 -35.76 -29.17
N LEU A 274 -0.14 -36.47 -28.35
CA LEU A 274 -0.31 -37.92 -28.47
C LEU A 274 -0.91 -38.31 -29.82
N TYR A 275 -1.94 -37.61 -30.28
CA TYR A 275 -2.52 -37.84 -31.59
C TYR A 275 -1.54 -37.58 -32.75
N GLU A 276 -0.77 -36.49 -32.69
CA GLU A 276 0.29 -36.20 -33.66
C GLU A 276 1.37 -37.28 -33.65
N PHE A 277 1.72 -37.81 -32.48
CA PHE A 277 2.68 -38.88 -32.32
C PHE A 277 2.17 -40.20 -32.92
N GLU A 278 0.92 -40.59 -32.64
CA GLU A 278 0.29 -41.77 -33.23
C GLU A 278 0.23 -41.68 -34.76
N GLN A 279 -0.13 -40.51 -35.31
CA GLN A 279 -0.12 -40.27 -36.74
C GLN A 279 1.29 -40.36 -37.34
N TYR A 280 2.29 -39.81 -36.63
CA TYR A 280 3.68 -39.92 -37.04
C TYR A 280 4.17 -41.37 -37.06
N GLU A 281 3.86 -42.17 -36.02
CA GLU A 281 4.20 -43.59 -35.96
C GLU A 281 3.52 -44.39 -37.08
N HIS A 282 2.25 -44.12 -37.38
CA HIS A 282 1.55 -44.77 -38.48
C HIS A 282 2.18 -44.43 -39.85
N ASN A 283 2.47 -43.16 -40.10
CA ASN A 283 3.11 -42.72 -41.34
C ASN A 283 4.53 -43.28 -41.48
N HIS A 284 5.31 -43.29 -40.39
CA HIS A 284 6.64 -43.88 -40.38
C HIS A 284 6.58 -45.40 -40.61
N SER A 285 5.61 -46.09 -40.02
CA SER A 285 5.40 -47.53 -40.25
C SER A 285 5.04 -47.84 -41.70
N LEU A 286 4.21 -46.99 -42.34
CA LEU A 286 3.93 -47.08 -43.77
C LEU A 286 5.19 -46.87 -44.60
N GLU A 287 5.99 -45.85 -44.29
CA GLU A 287 7.25 -45.56 -44.99
C GLU A 287 8.23 -46.74 -44.89
N VAL A 288 8.40 -47.31 -43.69
CA VAL A 288 9.22 -48.50 -43.46
C VAL A 288 8.69 -49.70 -44.24
N ALA A 289 7.37 -49.90 -44.28
CA ALA A 289 6.75 -50.98 -45.06
C ALA A 289 6.97 -50.80 -46.57
N THR A 290 6.83 -49.57 -47.09
CA THR A 290 7.11 -49.28 -48.51
C THR A 290 8.58 -49.50 -48.83
N LEU A 291 9.50 -49.07 -47.96
CA LEU A 291 10.94 -49.22 -48.17
C LEU A 291 11.35 -50.71 -48.12
N GLN A 292 10.71 -51.51 -47.25
CA GLN A 292 10.88 -52.96 -47.23
C GLN A 292 10.35 -53.62 -48.51
N GLN A 293 9.20 -53.17 -49.02
CA GLN A 293 8.63 -53.67 -50.27
C GLN A 293 9.56 -53.35 -51.45
N GLU A 294 10.00 -52.10 -51.60
CA GLU A 294 10.94 -51.68 -52.63
C GLU A 294 12.25 -52.47 -52.55
N HIS A 295 12.76 -52.72 -51.35
CA HIS A 295 13.96 -53.54 -51.16
C HIS A 295 13.72 -55.01 -51.58
N GLN A 296 12.57 -55.59 -51.27
CA GLN A 296 12.21 -56.94 -51.74
C GLN A 296 12.07 -56.98 -53.27
N GLU A 297 11.45 -55.98 -53.88
CA GLU A 297 11.33 -55.83 -55.33
C GLU A 297 12.71 -55.69 -55.98
N GLN A 298 13.60 -54.87 -55.42
CA GLN A 298 14.97 -54.70 -55.91
C GLN A 298 15.77 -56.01 -55.81
N ILE A 299 15.64 -56.75 -54.70
CA ILE A 299 16.25 -58.08 -54.57
C ILE A 299 15.67 -59.03 -55.62
N SER A 300 14.38 -58.99 -55.88
CA SER A 300 13.72 -59.83 -56.89
C SER A 300 14.23 -59.51 -58.29
N VAL A 301 14.27 -58.22 -58.67
CA VAL A 301 14.81 -57.75 -59.95
C VAL A 301 16.28 -58.13 -60.10
N MET A 302 17.09 -57.95 -59.05
CA MET A 302 18.49 -58.34 -59.06
C MET A 302 18.65 -59.86 -59.22
N LYS A 303 17.85 -60.67 -58.53
CA LYS A 303 17.87 -62.14 -58.70
C LYS A 303 17.47 -62.54 -60.12
N GLN A 304 16.45 -61.92 -60.69
CA GLN A 304 16.01 -62.16 -62.07
C GLN A 304 17.07 -61.72 -63.08
N GLY A 305 17.71 -60.57 -62.84
CA GLY A 305 18.84 -60.07 -63.62
C GLY A 305 20.02 -61.02 -63.58
N GLN A 306 20.42 -61.48 -62.38
CA GLN A 306 21.47 -62.48 -62.21
C GLN A 306 21.15 -63.82 -62.88
N GLN A 307 19.90 -64.28 -62.82
CA GLN A 307 19.47 -65.49 -63.54
C GLN A 307 19.53 -65.30 -65.06
N SER A 308 19.14 -64.12 -65.56
CA SER A 308 19.21 -63.78 -66.97
C SER A 308 20.66 -63.65 -67.44
N GLU A 309 21.54 -63.05 -66.62
CA GLU A 309 22.98 -62.99 -66.86
C GLU A 309 23.62 -64.39 -66.83
N LEU A 310 23.24 -65.26 -65.88
CA LEU A 310 23.71 -66.65 -65.83
C LEU A 310 23.26 -67.45 -67.07
N GLN A 311 22.05 -67.22 -67.57
CA GLN A 311 21.58 -67.80 -68.84
C GLN A 311 22.34 -67.22 -70.05
N GLN A 312 22.64 -65.91 -70.05
CA GLN A 312 23.44 -65.29 -71.12
C GLN A 312 24.92 -65.70 -71.06
N LEU A 313 25.46 -65.98 -69.87
CA LEU A 313 26.81 -66.48 -69.64
C LEU A 313 26.91 -67.99 -69.90
N SER A 314 25.82 -68.77 -69.87
CA SER A 314 25.85 -70.17 -70.32
C SER A 314 26.07 -70.32 -71.82
N ASP A 315 25.81 -69.27 -72.61
CA ASP A 315 26.05 -69.26 -74.07
C ASP A 315 27.30 -68.48 -74.51
N LYS A 316 28.00 -67.77 -73.61
CA LYS A 316 29.26 -67.09 -73.94
C LYS A 316 30.28 -67.13 -72.80
N ASN A 317 31.38 -67.82 -73.06
CA ASN A 317 32.66 -67.74 -72.33
C ASN A 317 33.04 -66.28 -72.00
N MET A 318 33.09 -65.92 -70.71
CA MET A 318 33.93 -64.85 -70.15
C MET A 318 34.25 -65.19 -68.69
N VAL A 319 35.51 -65.34 -68.29
CA VAL A 319 36.52 -64.30 -67.93
C VAL A 319 36.00 -63.29 -66.89
N THR A 320 36.45 -63.50 -65.66
CA THR A 320 36.19 -62.72 -64.44
C THR A 320 36.98 -61.40 -64.37
N PRO A 321 36.42 -60.32 -63.79
CA PRO A 321 37.22 -59.27 -63.17
C PRO A 321 36.97 -59.12 -61.65
N LYS A 322 38.04 -58.75 -60.95
CA LYS A 322 38.17 -58.58 -59.49
C LYS A 322 37.57 -57.26 -58.98
N LEU A 323 36.83 -57.33 -57.86
CA LEU A 323 36.34 -56.19 -57.07
C LEU A 323 37.44 -55.58 -56.19
N ARG A 324 37.60 -54.25 -56.24
CA ARG A 324 38.37 -53.44 -55.28
C ARG A 324 37.46 -52.96 -54.15
N LYS A 325 37.95 -53.07 -52.91
CA LYS A 325 37.40 -52.46 -51.69
C LYS A 325 37.59 -50.93 -51.72
N THR A 326 36.53 -50.17 -51.47
CA THR A 326 36.62 -48.77 -51.04
C THR A 326 36.16 -48.69 -49.58
N GLY A 327 37.05 -48.21 -48.71
CA GLY A 327 36.76 -47.93 -47.31
C GLY A 327 36.01 -46.60 -47.16
N GLY A 328 34.99 -46.57 -46.31
CA GLY A 328 34.28 -45.35 -45.92
C GLY A 328 35.02 -44.56 -44.82
N PRO A 329 34.96 -43.23 -44.81
CA PRO A 329 35.56 -42.40 -43.76
C PRO A 329 34.60 -42.25 -42.56
N GLY A 330 35.14 -42.42 -41.35
CA GLY A 330 34.43 -42.23 -40.09
C GLY A 330 34.14 -40.75 -39.81
N SER A 331 32.86 -40.43 -39.65
CA SER A 331 32.38 -39.14 -39.16
C SER A 331 32.22 -39.21 -37.63
N LYS A 332 32.93 -38.34 -36.92
CA LYS A 332 32.80 -38.14 -35.48
C LYS A 332 31.51 -37.37 -35.20
N PHE A 333 30.54 -38.04 -34.59
CA PHE A 333 29.31 -37.46 -34.07
C PHE A 333 29.64 -36.47 -32.93
N LYS A 334 29.30 -35.19 -33.09
CA LYS A 334 29.32 -34.18 -32.03
C LYS A 334 27.88 -33.75 -31.76
N TRP A 335 27.43 -33.92 -30.53
CA TRP A 335 26.16 -33.40 -30.03
C TRP A 335 26.15 -31.87 -30.03
N PRO A 336 25.06 -31.21 -30.47
CA PRO A 336 24.88 -29.77 -30.27
C PRO A 336 24.54 -29.51 -28.80
N ALA A 337 25.25 -28.58 -28.16
CA ALA A 337 24.93 -28.09 -26.82
C ALA A 337 23.68 -27.20 -26.87
N PRO A 338 22.81 -27.19 -25.84
CA PRO A 338 21.59 -26.39 -25.86
C PRO A 338 21.92 -24.90 -25.72
N GLU A 339 21.73 -24.13 -26.80
CA GLU A 339 21.78 -22.67 -26.80
C GLU A 339 20.46 -22.09 -26.28
N ILE A 340 20.25 -22.11 -24.96
CA ILE A 340 19.27 -21.22 -24.32
C ILE A 340 19.81 -20.80 -22.96
N SER A 341 20.87 -19.99 -22.96
CA SER A 341 21.14 -19.11 -21.82
C SER A 341 20.80 -17.70 -22.26
N VAL A 342 19.71 -17.16 -21.72
CA VAL A 342 19.45 -15.71 -21.69
C VAL A 342 20.75 -15.06 -21.23
N SER A 343 21.45 -14.40 -22.15
CA SER A 343 22.74 -13.79 -21.87
C SER A 343 22.51 -12.58 -20.97
N VAL A 344 22.51 -12.82 -19.67
CA VAL A 344 22.49 -11.76 -18.66
C VAL A 344 23.82 -11.02 -18.80
N ASP A 345 23.76 -9.72 -19.05
CA ASP A 345 24.96 -8.88 -19.12
C ASP A 345 25.55 -8.73 -17.70
N LEU A 346 26.61 -9.49 -17.40
CA LEU A 346 27.18 -9.60 -16.04
C LEU A 346 28.13 -8.46 -15.70
N SER A 347 28.61 -7.75 -16.72
CA SER A 347 29.47 -6.57 -16.64
C SER A 347 28.75 -5.37 -17.28
N PRO A 348 27.87 -4.69 -16.55
CA PRO A 348 27.12 -3.57 -17.11
C PRO A 348 28.09 -2.45 -17.54
N ARG A 349 27.79 -1.79 -18.67
CA ARG A 349 28.58 -0.64 -19.14
C ARG A 349 28.54 0.52 -18.15
N ASP A 350 27.48 0.61 -17.36
CA ASP A 350 27.30 1.61 -16.33
C ASP A 350 27.93 1.18 -15.00
N LEU A 351 28.97 1.92 -14.59
CA LEU A 351 29.71 1.70 -13.33
C LEU A 351 28.85 1.88 -12.06
N LYS A 352 27.64 2.42 -12.19
CA LYS A 352 26.70 2.67 -11.08
C LYS A 352 25.54 1.69 -11.03
N GLU A 353 25.43 0.75 -11.96
CA GLU A 353 24.36 -0.25 -11.94
C GLU A 353 24.59 -1.27 -10.83
N ILE A 354 23.53 -1.52 -10.04
CA ILE A 354 23.55 -2.44 -8.90
C ILE A 354 22.95 -3.78 -9.35
N HIS A 355 23.73 -4.85 -9.23
CA HIS A 355 23.31 -6.22 -9.49
C HIS A 355 23.20 -6.99 -8.17
N ILE A 356 22.02 -7.56 -7.90
CA ILE A 356 21.78 -8.37 -6.71
C ILE A 356 21.73 -9.84 -7.13
N TYR A 357 22.71 -10.62 -6.67
CA TYR A 357 22.80 -12.04 -6.93
C TYR A 357 21.98 -12.78 -5.86
N THR A 358 20.94 -13.48 -6.30
CA THR A 358 19.98 -14.20 -5.45
C THR A 358 19.79 -15.64 -5.95
N SER A 359 19.14 -16.51 -5.17
CA SER A 359 18.80 -17.85 -5.62
C SER A 359 17.30 -18.11 -5.49
N SER A 360 16.63 -18.38 -6.61
CA SER A 360 15.19 -18.73 -6.58
C SER A 360 14.90 -20.08 -5.92
N ILE A 361 15.87 -21.01 -5.93
CA ILE A 361 15.69 -22.41 -5.49
C ILE A 361 16.15 -22.60 -4.02
N SER A 362 16.59 -21.54 -3.33
CA SER A 362 16.99 -21.67 -1.93
C SER A 362 15.80 -21.98 -1.03
N ALA A 363 15.82 -23.16 -0.38
CA ALA A 363 14.85 -23.58 0.62
C ALA A 363 15.09 -22.94 2.01
N ASN A 364 16.09 -22.05 2.15
CA ASN A 364 16.41 -21.43 3.44
C ASN A 364 15.56 -20.16 3.66
N PRO A 365 14.62 -20.14 4.63
CA PRO A 365 13.75 -19.00 4.88
C PRO A 365 14.47 -17.78 5.48
N LYS A 366 15.69 -17.94 6.01
CA LYS A 366 16.52 -16.81 6.43
C LYS A 366 17.06 -16.05 5.23
N LEU A 367 17.57 -16.79 4.24
CA LEU A 367 18.08 -16.24 2.98
C LEU A 367 17.02 -15.41 2.26
N LYS A 368 15.78 -15.91 2.17
CA LYS A 368 14.66 -15.21 1.53
C LYS A 368 14.28 -13.92 2.25
N ARG A 369 14.39 -13.89 3.58
CA ARG A 369 14.18 -12.68 4.38
C ARG A 369 15.29 -11.65 4.14
N GLU A 370 16.54 -12.09 4.11
CA GLU A 370 17.70 -11.23 3.81
C GLU A 370 17.64 -10.67 2.38
N GLU A 371 17.26 -11.50 1.39
CA GLU A 371 17.00 -11.08 0.00
C GLU A 371 15.96 -9.96 -0.05
N LYS A 372 14.84 -10.13 0.68
CA LYS A 372 13.78 -9.13 0.74
C LYS A 372 14.21 -7.85 1.45
N GLU A 373 14.90 -7.95 2.59
CA GLU A 373 15.39 -6.79 3.35
C GLU A 373 16.34 -5.91 2.50
N VAL A 374 17.19 -6.52 1.69
CA VAL A 374 18.08 -5.79 0.75
C VAL A 374 17.29 -5.09 -0.34
N ILE A 375 16.30 -5.77 -0.93
CA ILE A 375 15.43 -5.21 -1.97
C ILE A 375 14.65 -4.02 -1.42
N ASP A 376 13.95 -4.20 -0.30
CA ASP A 376 13.15 -3.17 0.36
C ASP A 376 14.03 -1.95 0.70
N SER A 377 15.28 -2.18 1.15
CA SER A 377 16.24 -1.10 1.42
C SER A 377 16.59 -0.33 0.15
N LEU A 378 16.91 -1.01 -0.96
CA LEU A 378 17.27 -0.34 -2.22
C LEU A 378 16.11 0.44 -2.84
N GLU A 379 14.89 -0.09 -2.71
CA GLU A 379 13.66 0.60 -3.11
C GLU A 379 13.41 1.86 -2.27
N SER A 380 13.63 1.80 -0.95
CA SER A 380 13.46 2.96 -0.08
C SER A 380 14.39 4.14 -0.45
N TYR A 381 15.58 3.84 -1.01
CA TYR A 381 16.54 4.83 -1.49
C TYR A 381 16.36 5.20 -2.98
N ASN A 382 15.33 4.68 -3.65
CA ASN A 382 15.07 4.87 -5.09
C ASN A 382 16.29 4.53 -5.99
N LEU A 383 17.04 3.50 -5.61
CA LEU A 383 18.20 3.04 -6.41
C LEU A 383 17.74 2.05 -7.47
N LYS A 384 18.19 2.23 -8.72
CA LYS A 384 17.94 1.26 -9.79
C LYS A 384 18.81 0.03 -9.58
N TYR A 385 18.19 -1.14 -9.53
CA TYR A 385 18.87 -2.42 -9.34
C TYR A 385 18.32 -3.50 -10.28
N LYS A 386 19.12 -4.55 -10.52
CA LYS A 386 18.75 -5.72 -11.32
C LYS A 386 18.99 -6.99 -10.52
N ILE A 387 17.98 -7.84 -10.45
CA ILE A 387 18.06 -9.13 -9.76
C ILE A 387 18.60 -10.19 -10.73
N ILE A 388 19.68 -10.85 -10.35
CA ILE A 388 20.30 -11.94 -11.10
C ILE A 388 20.14 -13.23 -10.31
N ASP A 389 19.42 -14.19 -10.88
CA ASP A 389 19.20 -15.49 -10.26
C ASP A 389 20.32 -16.46 -10.66
N VAL A 390 21.20 -16.77 -9.69
CA VAL A 390 22.34 -17.65 -9.94
C VAL A 390 21.94 -19.11 -10.13
N ALA A 391 20.72 -19.50 -9.75
CA ALA A 391 20.24 -20.86 -9.98
C ALA A 391 19.81 -21.10 -11.43
N LYS A 392 19.41 -20.03 -12.14
CA LYS A 392 18.99 -20.09 -13.55
C LYS A 392 20.11 -19.78 -14.53
N SER A 393 21.20 -19.18 -14.08
CA SER A 393 22.33 -18.77 -14.94
C SER A 393 23.67 -19.26 -14.37
N GLU A 394 24.20 -20.31 -14.99
CA GLU A 394 25.52 -20.86 -14.66
C GLU A 394 26.64 -19.83 -14.87
N LEU A 395 26.51 -18.97 -15.89
CA LEU A 395 27.47 -17.88 -16.13
C LEU A 395 27.50 -16.88 -14.98
N ALA A 396 26.33 -16.51 -14.43
CA ALA A 396 26.25 -15.64 -13.26
C ALA A 396 26.90 -16.28 -12.03
N LEU A 397 26.68 -17.58 -11.84
CA LEU A 397 27.29 -18.34 -10.75
C LEU A 397 28.81 -18.40 -10.86
N GLN A 398 29.35 -18.60 -12.06
CA GLN A 398 30.79 -18.57 -12.33
C GLN A 398 31.39 -17.18 -12.09
N HIS A 399 30.71 -16.13 -12.56
CA HIS A 399 31.14 -14.74 -12.33
C HIS A 399 31.19 -14.42 -10.84
N MET A 400 30.14 -14.75 -10.09
CA MET A 400 30.09 -14.58 -8.63
C MET A 400 31.27 -15.30 -7.94
N ARG A 401 31.51 -16.58 -8.28
CA ARG A 401 32.62 -17.36 -7.70
C ARG A 401 34.00 -16.79 -8.01
N LYS A 402 34.18 -16.22 -9.20
CA LYS A 402 35.45 -15.61 -9.63
C LYS A 402 35.76 -14.33 -8.87
N HIS A 403 34.75 -13.49 -8.63
CA HIS A 403 34.92 -12.18 -8.00
C HIS A 403 34.82 -12.22 -6.47
N ASN A 404 34.22 -13.26 -5.88
CA ASN A 404 34.17 -13.46 -4.44
C ASN A 404 34.46 -14.92 -4.05
N ALA A 405 35.74 -15.25 -3.93
CA ALA A 405 36.17 -16.59 -3.54
C ALA A 405 35.99 -16.89 -2.04
N LYS A 406 35.85 -15.87 -1.19
CA LYS A 406 35.90 -15.99 0.28
C LYS A 406 34.52 -16.22 0.91
N SER A 407 33.47 -15.63 0.34
CA SER A 407 32.10 -15.84 0.81
C SER A 407 31.21 -16.28 -0.34
N ARG A 408 30.54 -17.41 -0.16
CA ARG A 408 29.55 -17.96 -1.11
C ARG A 408 28.11 -17.78 -0.62
N THR A 409 27.93 -17.03 0.46
CA THR A 409 26.60 -16.77 1.02
C THR A 409 25.89 -15.76 0.13
N LEU A 410 24.65 -16.06 -0.22
CA LEU A 410 23.72 -15.15 -0.90
C LEU A 410 22.89 -14.44 0.18
N PRO A 411 22.21 -13.32 -0.14
CA PRO A 411 22.38 -12.52 -1.35
C PRO A 411 23.72 -11.76 -1.39
N GLN A 412 24.25 -11.51 -2.60
CA GLN A 412 25.45 -10.71 -2.81
C GLN A 412 25.18 -9.49 -3.69
N ILE A 413 25.78 -8.36 -3.35
CA ILE A 413 25.60 -7.10 -4.07
C ILE A 413 26.86 -6.79 -4.87
N PHE A 414 26.67 -6.57 -6.16
CA PHE A 414 27.69 -6.15 -7.12
C PHE A 414 27.35 -4.76 -7.64
N LEU A 415 28.36 -3.90 -7.77
CA LEU A 415 28.23 -2.57 -8.36
C LEU A 415 29.17 -2.48 -9.56
N GLY A 416 28.64 -2.23 -10.75
CA GLY A 416 29.45 -2.13 -11.97
C GLY A 416 30.28 -3.40 -12.25
N GLY A 417 29.74 -4.58 -11.95
CA GLY A 417 30.43 -5.87 -12.11
C GLY A 417 31.44 -6.22 -11.00
N SER A 418 31.69 -5.32 -10.04
CA SER A 418 32.60 -5.59 -8.91
C SER A 418 31.83 -5.94 -7.64
N TYR A 419 32.27 -6.98 -6.93
CA TYR A 419 31.71 -7.37 -5.65
C TYR A 419 31.91 -6.27 -4.61
N LYS A 420 30.86 -5.94 -3.85
CA LYS A 420 30.93 -4.93 -2.77
C LYS A 420 30.73 -5.54 -1.40
N CYS A 421 29.61 -6.21 -1.18
CA CYS A 421 29.29 -6.80 0.10
C CYS A 421 28.35 -8.01 -0.02
N VAL A 422 28.40 -8.86 1.00
CA VAL A 422 27.33 -9.79 1.34
C VAL A 422 26.41 -9.01 2.27
N SER A 423 25.10 -9.16 2.10
CA SER A 423 24.15 -8.59 3.04
C SER A 423 24.38 -9.19 4.42
N TYR A 424 25.07 -8.45 5.31
CA TYR A 424 24.88 -8.55 6.75
C TYR A 424 25.43 -7.33 7.48
N LYS A 425 24.59 -6.87 8.41
CA LYS A 425 24.79 -5.83 9.41
C LYS A 425 26.11 -5.98 10.18
N GLU A 426 26.90 -4.92 10.19
CA GLU A 426 27.45 -4.37 11.44
C GLU A 426 27.04 -2.90 11.55
#